data_AF-A0A7Z7FS32-F1
#
_entry.id   AF-A0A7Z7FS32-F1
#
_cell.length_a   1.000
_cell.length_b   1.000
_cell.length_c   1.000
_cell.angle_alpha   90.00
_cell.angle_beta   90.00
_cell.angle_gamma   90.00
#
_symmetry.space_group_name_H-M   'P 1'
#
loop_
_entity.id
_entity.type
_entity.pdbx_description
1 polymer ?
#
loop_
_entity_poly.entity_id
_entity_poly.type
_entity_poly.pdbx_seq_one_letter_code
_entity_poly.pdbx_strand_id
1 'polypeptide(L)' 'MTAAAAQKDAIQLDQVTAVLALFEGDAHAAIGALLAELQFVRGQLGLCEAGMSVGFTRGWVPTFSSEGDDNV' A
#
# COMPACT_ATOMS: atom_id res chain seq x y z
N MET A 1 -5.84 -24.76 -0.96
CA MET A 1 -5.42 -23.35 -0.76
C MET A 1 -5.39 -22.54 -2.06
N THR A 2 -6.01 -22.99 -3.16
CA THR A 2 -5.83 -22.39 -4.50
C THR A 2 -6.93 -21.41 -4.93
N ALA A 3 -8.11 -21.45 -4.30
CA ALA A 3 -9.24 -20.59 -4.70
C ALA A 3 -9.12 -19.14 -4.21
N ALA A 4 -8.59 -18.91 -3.00
CA ALA A 4 -8.44 -17.58 -2.42
C ALA A 4 -7.32 -16.74 -3.08
N ALA A 5 -6.23 -17.39 -3.50
CA ALA A 5 -5.16 -16.73 -4.25
C ALA A 5 -5.64 -16.32 -5.65
N ALA A 6 -6.31 -17.22 -6.38
CA ALA A 6 -6.89 -16.92 -7.70
C ALA A 6 -7.95 -15.80 -7.66
N GLN A 7 -8.75 -15.73 -6.59
CA GLN A 7 -9.70 -14.64 -6.38
C GLN A 7 -8.99 -13.29 -6.16
N LYS A 8 -7.89 -13.30 -5.40
CA LYS A 8 -7.08 -12.10 -5.12
C LYS A 8 -6.38 -11.60 -6.38
N ASP A 9 -5.87 -12.52 -7.21
CA ASP A 9 -5.25 -12.22 -8.50
C ASP A 9 -6.27 -11.65 -9.49
N ALA A 10 -7.48 -12.23 -9.55
CA ALA A 10 -8.57 -11.72 -10.40
C ALA A 10 -9.03 -10.30 -9.98
N ILE A 11 -9.12 -10.04 -8.67
CA ILE A 11 -9.44 -8.71 -8.14
C ILE A 11 -8.31 -7.71 -8.43
N GLN A 12 -7.04 -8.12 -8.31
CA GLN A 12 -5.92 -7.26 -8.66
C GLN A 12 -5.87 -6.93 -10.14
N LEU A 13 -6.14 -7.90 -11.03
CA LEU A 13 -6.17 -7.67 -12.48
C LEU A 13 -7.27 -6.66 -12.85
N ASP A 14 -8.43 -6.74 -12.21
CA ASP A 14 -9.54 -5.78 -12.39
C ASP A 14 -9.13 -4.37 -11.94
N GLN A 15 -8.46 -4.24 -10.79
CA GLN A 15 -7.96 -2.95 -10.33
C GLN A 15 -6.88 -2.36 -11.23
N VAL A 16 -5.94 -3.17 -11.71
CA VAL A 16 -4.91 -2.70 -12.66
C VAL A 16 -5.56 -2.22 -13.95
N THR A 17 -6.55 -2.95 -14.47
CA THR A 17 -7.28 -2.57 -15.68
C THR A 17 -8.05 -1.26 -15.48
N ALA A 18 -8.73 -1.10 -14.34
CA ALA A 18 -9.45 0.12 -13.99
C ALA A 18 -8.51 1.32 -13.86
N VAL A 19 -7.35 1.14 -13.23
CA VAL A 19 -6.33 2.19 -13.11
C VAL A 19 -5.77 2.55 -14.48
N LEU A 20 -5.40 1.58 -15.32
CA LEU A 20 -4.91 1.86 -16.67
C LEU A 20 -5.94 2.62 -17.52
N ALA A 21 -7.24 2.31 -17.38
CA ALA A 21 -8.31 3.01 -18.08
C ALA A 21 -8.39 4.51 -17.71
N LEU A 22 -8.09 4.88 -16.45
CA LEU A 22 -8.04 6.28 -16.01
C LEU A 22 -6.89 7.07 -16.65
N PHE A 23 -5.85 6.38 -17.11
CA PHE A 23 -4.69 6.97 -17.78
C PHE A 23 -4.69 6.71 -19.28
N GLU A 24 -5.85 6.41 -19.88
CA GLU A 24 -5.99 6.14 -21.33
C GLU A 24 -5.08 5.00 -21.83
N GLY A 25 -4.72 4.07 -20.95
CA GLY A 25 -3.78 2.98 -21.25
C GLY A 25 -2.29 3.34 -21.11
N ASP A 26 -1.95 4.57 -20.71
CA ASP A 26 -0.57 4.96 -20.42
C ASP A 26 -0.12 4.39 -19.06
N ALA A 27 0.53 3.23 -19.13
CA ALA A 27 1.08 2.56 -17.96
C ALA A 27 2.17 3.38 -17.24
N HIS A 28 2.96 4.20 -17.97
CA HIS A 28 4.00 5.01 -17.36
C HIS A 28 3.41 6.16 -16.55
N ALA A 29 2.39 6.83 -17.09
CA ALA A 29 1.65 7.87 -16.37
C ALA A 29 0.95 7.29 -15.13
N ALA A 30 0.32 6.13 -15.26
CA ALA A 30 -0.33 5.44 -14.15
C ALA A 30 0.65 5.08 -13.03
N ILE A 31 1.79 4.45 -13.36
CA ILE A 31 2.83 4.12 -12.37
C ILE A 31 3.40 5.38 -11.73
N GLY A 32 3.65 6.43 -12.51
CA GLY A 32 4.12 7.72 -11.98
C GLY A 32 3.16 8.32 -10.96
N ALA A 33 1.86 8.30 -11.24
CA ALA A 33 0.83 8.78 -10.32
C ALA A 33 0.75 7.95 -9.04
N LEU A 34 0.80 6.62 -9.15
CA LEU A 34 0.79 5.72 -7.98
C LEU A 34 2.03 5.92 -7.09
N LEU A 35 3.20 6.13 -7.68
CA LEU A 35 4.41 6.44 -6.93
C LEU A 35 4.31 7.79 -6.21
N ALA A 36 3.73 8.80 -6.86
CA ALA A 36 3.50 10.10 -6.23
C ALA A 36 2.54 9.98 -5.04
N GLU A 37 1.44 9.24 -5.19
CA GLU A 37 0.47 8.97 -4.12
C GLU A 37 1.11 8.21 -2.96
N LEU A 38 1.93 7.20 -3.25
CA LEU A 38 2.66 6.45 -2.23
C LEU A 38 3.59 7.35 -1.42
N GLN A 39 4.31 8.25 -2.09
CA GLN A 39 5.17 9.23 -1.41
C GLN A 39 4.36 10.20 -0.55
N PHE A 40 3.18 10.63 -1.02
CA PHE A 40 2.27 11.45 -0.24
C PHE A 40 1.80 10.74 1.04
N VAL A 41 1.33 9.50 0.94
CA VAL A 41 0.86 8.69 2.09
C VAL A 41 2.00 8.46 3.09
N ARG A 42 3.21 8.17 2.62
CA ARG A 42 4.39 8.06 3.50
C ARG A 42 4.68 9.38 4.24
N GLY A 43 4.55 10.51 3.56
CA GLY A 43 4.65 11.83 4.17
C GLY A 43 3.61 12.07 5.25
N GLN A 44 2.34 11.69 5.00
CA GLN A 44 1.26 11.78 5.99
C GLN A 44 1.54 10.90 7.21
N LEU A 45 2.06 9.68 6.99
CA LEU A 45 2.42 8.78 8.07
C LEU A 45 3.54 9.36 8.94
N GLY A 46 4.61 9.88 8.33
CA GLY A 46 5.70 10.53 9.06
C GLY A 46 5.23 11.78 9.83
N LEU A 47 4.31 12.56 9.25
CA LEU A 47 3.70 13.69 9.95
C LEU A 47 2.86 13.25 11.14
N CYS A 48 2.04 12.21 10.98
CA CYS A 48 1.27 11.61 12.07
C CYS A 48 2.19 11.11 13.18
N GLU A 49 3.25 10.38 12.84
CA GLU A 49 4.26 9.89 13.79
C GLU A 49 4.91 11.04 14.56
N ALA A 50 5.33 12.11 13.87
CA ALA A 50 5.92 13.28 14.51
C ALA A 50 4.94 14.07 15.40
N GLY A 51 3.65 14.11 15.01
CA GLY A 51 2.60 14.79 15.76
C GLY A 51 2.06 13.96 16.94
N MET A 52 2.18 12.64 16.88
CA MET A 52 1.82 11.73 17.97
C MET A 52 2.89 11.81 19.06
N SER A 53 2.56 12.46 20.19
CA SER A 53 3.42 12.35 21.38
C SER A 53 3.48 10.91 21.89
N VAL A 54 4.58 10.52 22.54
CA VAL A 54 4.73 9.21 23.22
C VAL A 54 3.54 8.91 24.17
N GLY A 55 2.94 9.95 24.74
CA GLY A 55 1.74 9.84 25.58
C GLY A 55 0.44 9.55 24.83
N PHE A 56 0.34 9.94 23.55
CA PHE A 56 -0.85 9.75 22.72
C PHE A 56 -1.07 8.28 22.35
N THR A 57 0.00 7.54 22.05
CA THR A 57 -0.07 6.09 21.77
C THR A 57 0.17 5.22 23.00
N ARG A 58 0.34 5.81 24.19
CA ARG A 58 0.73 5.11 25.44
C ARG A 58 1.94 4.19 25.23
N GLY A 59 2.91 4.62 24.43
CA GLY A 59 4.10 3.84 24.12
C GLY A 59 3.90 2.71 23.11
N TRP A 60 2.74 2.60 22.46
CA TRP A 60 2.56 1.68 21.34
C TRP A 60 3.29 2.21 20.09
N VAL A 61 4.06 1.33 19.44
CA VAL A 61 4.83 1.60 18.22
C VAL A 61 4.37 0.61 17.15
N PRO A 62 3.93 1.06 15.96
CA PRO A 62 3.51 0.16 14.88
C PRO A 62 4.71 -0.66 14.38
N THR A 63 4.57 -1.99 14.39
CA THR A 63 5.52 -2.92 13.79
C THR A 63 4.92 -3.53 12.54
N PHE A 64 5.68 -3.54 11.45
CA PHE A 64 5.27 -4.20 10.21
C PHE A 64 5.64 -5.68 10.30
N SER A 65 4.66 -6.54 10.62
CA SER A 65 4.82 -7.99 10.47
C SER A 65 4.46 -8.37 9.04
N SER A 66 5.48 -8.54 8.19
CA SER A 66 5.26 -9.21 6.91
C SER A 66 5.10 -10.69 7.22
N GLU A 67 3.86 -11.18 7.28
CA GLU A 67 3.58 -12.61 7.41
C GLU A 67 4.20 -13.32 6.18
N GLY A 68 5.39 -13.90 6.38
CA GLY A 68 6.24 -14.40 5.29
C GLY A 68 7.74 -14.50 5.56
N ASP A 69 8.24 -14.16 6.75
CA ASP A 69 9.62 -14.50 7.17
C ASP A 69 9.62 -15.71 8.12
N ASP A 70 9.04 -16.82 7.66
CA ASP A 70 9.21 -18.13 8.28
C ASP A 70 10.42 -18.82 7.64
N ASN A 71 11.65 -18.42 7.94
CA ASN A 71 12.86 -19.25 7.73
C ASN A 71 14.05 -18.76 8.58
N VAL A 72 14.19 -19.31 9.78
CA VAL A 72 15.47 -19.57 10.47
C VAL A 72 15.54 -21.05 10.80
#